data_AF-A0AAD8IHI7-F1
#
_entry.id   AF-A0AAD8IHI7-F1
#
_cell.length_a   1.000
_cell.length_b   1.000
_cell.length_c   1.000
_cell.angle_alpha   90.00
_cell.angle_beta   90.00
_cell.angle_gamma   90.00
#
_symmetry.space_group_name_H-M   'P 1'
#
loop_
_entity.id
_entity.type
_entity.pdbx_description
1 polymer ?
#
loop_
_entity_poly.entity_id
_entity_poly.type
_entity_poly.pdbx_seq_one_letter_code
_entity_poly.pdbx_strand_id
1 'polypeptide(L)'
;MPSTFIGNSTSIQEIFRCVSEQFTAMFRRKTFLHWYTGVGMDEMEFTDDESYMNDLVSEYQQYQDATSDEMSTMKRMRRKRLIKTCNRYCEDDSGLVLLDG
;
A
#
# COMPACT_ATOMS: atom_id res chain seq x y z
N MET A 1 4.00 -34.76 3.22
CA MET A 1 4.66 -33.55 3.73
C MET A 1 3.85 -32.36 3.25
N PRO A 2 3.21 -31.58 4.14
CA PRO A 2 2.59 -30.31 3.72
C PRO A 2 3.67 -29.31 3.34
N SER A 3 3.45 -28.57 2.26
CA SER A 3 4.34 -27.49 1.80
C SER A 3 3.51 -26.21 1.69
N THR A 4 4.03 -25.11 2.23
CA THR A 4 3.41 -23.80 2.17
C THR A 4 4.19 -22.91 1.22
N PHE A 5 3.51 -22.34 0.22
CA PHE A 5 4.12 -21.42 -0.74
C PHE A 5 3.78 -19.97 -0.36
N ILE A 6 4.80 -19.11 -0.39
CA ILE A 6 4.64 -17.66 -0.21
C ILE A 6 5.20 -17.01 -1.48
N GLY A 7 4.31 -16.46 -2.30
CA GLY A 7 4.65 -15.78 -3.54
C GLY A 7 4.34 -14.30 -3.46
N ASN A 8 5.31 -13.46 -3.82
CA ASN A 8 5.09 -12.03 -4.06
C ASN A 8 5.07 -11.81 -5.58
N SER A 9 3.88 -11.85 -6.17
CA SER A 9 3.65 -11.71 -7.62
C SER A 9 2.79 -10.48 -7.91
N THR A 10 3.02 -9.83 -9.06
CA THR A 10 2.21 -8.69 -9.51
C THR A 10 0.76 -9.09 -9.81
N SER A 11 0.48 -10.37 -10.04
CA SER A 11 -0.87 -10.90 -10.27
C SER A 11 -1.86 -10.62 -9.13
N ILE A 12 -1.39 -10.31 -7.92
CA ILE A 12 -2.24 -9.92 -6.79
C ILE A 12 -3.10 -8.68 -7.10
N GLN A 13 -2.66 -7.83 -8.04
CA GLN A 13 -3.39 -6.64 -8.46
C GLN A 13 -4.80 -6.96 -8.99
N GLU A 14 -5.02 -8.15 -9.55
CA GLU A 14 -6.33 -8.57 -10.06
C GLU A 14 -7.36 -8.71 -8.93
N ILE A 15 -6.92 -9.19 -7.76
CA ILE A 15 -7.77 -9.31 -6.57
C ILE A 15 -8.12 -7.90 -6.05
N PHE A 16 -7.15 -6.99 -5.99
CA PHE A 16 -7.41 -5.61 -5.58
C PHE A 16 -8.35 -4.88 -6.55
N ARG A 17 -8.20 -5.09 -7.86
CA ARG A 17 -9.12 -4.56 -8.86
C ARG A 17 -10.55 -5.08 -8.66
N CYS A 18 -10.70 -6.38 -8.42
CA CYS A 18 -12.01 -6.99 -8.18
C CYS A 18 -12.70 -6.42 -6.92
N VAL A 19 -11.95 -6.19 -5.84
CA VAL A 19 -12.46 -5.54 -4.63
C VAL A 19 -12.83 -4.09 -4.92
N SER A 20 -11.98 -3.35 -5.64
CA SER A 20 -12.23 -1.96 -6.03
C SER A 20 -13.52 -1.82 -6.84
N GLU A 21 -13.73 -2.67 -7.85
CA GLU A 21 -14.94 -2.62 -8.68
C GLU A 21 -16.22 -2.85 -7.85
N GLN A 22 -16.19 -3.79 -6.91
CA GLN A 22 -17.31 -4.03 -6.00
C GLN A 22 -17.54 -2.87 -5.04
N PHE A 23 -16.45 -2.32 -4.48
CA PHE A 23 -16.49 -1.15 -3.61
C PHE A 23 -17.10 0.04 -4.35
N THR A 24 -16.61 0.39 -5.55
CA THR A 24 -17.13 1.48 -6.37
C THR A 24 -18.62 1.29 -6.65
N ALA A 25 -19.06 0.07 -6.98
CA ALA A 25 -20.47 -0.23 -7.24
C ALA A 25 -21.37 -0.03 -6.01
N MET A 26 -20.87 -0.40 -4.82
CA MET A 26 -21.55 -0.21 -3.54
C MET A 26 -21.57 1.27 -3.11
N PHE A 27 -20.42 1.93 -3.18
CA PHE A 27 -20.23 3.32 -2.77
C PHE A 27 -21.06 4.29 -3.62
N ARG A 28 -21.13 4.08 -4.94
CA ARG A 28 -22.00 4.86 -5.84
C ARG A 28 -23.49 4.76 -5.51
N ARG A 29 -23.91 3.66 -4.88
CA ARG A 29 -25.29 3.45 -4.41
C ARG A 29 -25.48 3.83 -2.94
N LYS A 30 -24.44 4.34 -2.28
CA LYS A 30 -24.38 4.64 -0.84
C LYS A 30 -24.84 3.46 0.03
N THR A 31 -24.59 2.22 -0.41
CA THR A 31 -25.02 1.04 0.36
C THR A 31 -24.20 0.92 1.63
N PHE A 32 -24.88 0.76 2.77
CA PHE A 32 -24.27 0.63 4.10
C PHE A 32 -23.42 1.82 4.58
N LEU A 33 -23.36 2.93 3.84
CA LEU A 33 -22.51 4.08 4.16
C LEU A 33 -22.82 4.70 5.53
N HIS A 34 -24.10 4.71 5.94
CA HIS A 34 -24.54 5.27 7.22
C HIS A 34 -23.94 4.57 8.45
N TRP A 35 -23.53 3.29 8.35
CA TRP A 35 -22.88 2.60 9.46
C TRP A 35 -21.50 3.18 9.75
N TYR A 36 -20.81 3.65 8.72
CA TYR A 36 -19.48 4.22 8.84
C TYR A 36 -19.53 5.71 9.17
N THR A 37 -20.41 6.47 8.51
CA THR A 37 -20.59 7.89 8.86
C THR A 37 -21.20 8.07 10.25
N GLY A 38 -21.95 7.09 10.76
CA GLY A 38 -22.43 7.05 12.14
C GLY A 38 -21.34 6.88 13.21
N VAL A 39 -20.14 6.39 12.84
CA VAL A 39 -18.96 6.32 13.72
C VAL A 39 -18.12 7.60 13.65
N GLY A 40 -18.46 8.52 12.75
CA GLY A 40 -17.78 9.82 12.58
C GLY A 40 -16.83 9.88 11.38
N MET A 41 -16.86 8.88 10.50
CA MET A 41 -16.07 8.86 9.26
C MET A 41 -16.70 9.79 8.21
N ASP A 42 -15.88 10.57 7.49
CA ASP A 42 -16.38 11.44 6.41
C ASP A 42 -16.52 10.69 5.08
N GLU A 43 -17.48 11.09 4.23
CA GLU A 43 -17.64 10.47 2.91
C GLU A 43 -16.41 10.68 2.01
N MET A 44 -15.64 11.76 2.20
CA MET A 44 -14.42 12.01 1.44
C MET A 44 -13.31 11.01 1.77
N GLU A 45 -13.25 10.48 3.01
CA GLU A 45 -12.24 9.47 3.39
C GLU A 45 -12.38 8.20 2.54
N PHE A 46 -13.61 7.81 2.18
CA PHE A 46 -13.84 6.68 1.26
C PHE A 46 -13.32 6.93 -0.15
N THR A 47 -13.34 8.19 -0.60
CA THR A 47 -12.84 8.57 -1.92
C THR A 47 -11.31 8.56 -1.92
N ASP A 48 -10.70 9.00 -0.81
CA ASP A 48 -9.25 8.92 -0.62
C ASP A 48 -8.79 7.46 -0.57
N ASP A 49 -9.48 6.60 0.18
CA ASP A 49 -9.16 5.16 0.23
C ASP A 49 -9.34 4.45 -1.12
N GLU A 50 -10.36 4.80 -1.89
CA GLU A 50 -10.52 4.32 -3.27
C GLU A 50 -9.34 4.74 -4.14
N SER A 51 -8.87 5.98 -4.00
CA SER A 51 -7.70 6.48 -4.72
C SER A 51 -6.42 5.72 -4.32
N TYR A 52 -6.21 5.44 -3.04
CA TYR A 52 -5.07 4.66 -2.56
C TYR A 52 -5.06 3.24 -3.13
N MET A 53 -6.22 2.59 -3.23
CA MET A 53 -6.31 1.28 -3.88
C MET A 53 -5.98 1.34 -5.37
N ASN A 54 -6.46 2.36 -6.08
CA ASN A 54 -6.17 2.55 -7.50
C ASN A 54 -4.69 2.85 -7.75
N ASP A 55 -4.06 3.63 -6.88
CA ASP A 55 -2.63 3.90 -6.93
C ASP A 55 -1.82 2.61 -6.69
N LEU A 56 -2.23 1.78 -5.72
CA LEU A 56 -1.58 0.49 -5.46
C LEU A 56 -1.64 -0.45 -6.67
N VAL A 57 -2.82 -0.58 -7.30
CA VAL A 57 -2.98 -1.38 -8.53
C VAL A 57 -2.08 -0.81 -9.64
N SER A 58 -2.02 0.51 -9.78
CA SER A 58 -1.18 1.17 -10.77
C SER A 58 0.32 0.93 -10.53
N GLU A 59 0.77 0.90 -9.27
CA GLU A 59 2.14 0.54 -8.92
C GLU A 59 2.47 -0.90 -9.35
N TYR A 60 1.59 -1.86 -9.08
CA TYR A 60 1.80 -3.25 -9.51
C TYR A 60 1.88 -3.38 -11.04
N GLN A 61 1.01 -2.66 -11.76
CA GLN A 61 1.03 -2.64 -13.21
C GLN A 61 2.34 -2.05 -13.73
N GLN A 62 2.83 -0.97 -13.11
CA GLN A 62 4.13 -0.39 -13.45
C GLN A 62 5.28 -1.40 -13.29
N TYR A 63 5.27 -2.23 -12.24
CA TYR A 63 6.29 -3.29 -12.07
C TYR A 63 6.16 -4.41 -13.08
N GLN A 64 4.95 -4.73 -13.50
CA GLN A 64 4.69 -5.78 -14.47
C GLN A 64 5.15 -5.39 -15.87
N ASP A 65 4.92 -4.13 -16.26
CA ASP A 65 5.26 -3.61 -17.59
C ASP A 65 6.70 -3.07 -17.69
N ALA A 66 7.40 -2.94 -16.55
CA ALA A 66 8.75 -2.39 -16.50
C ALA A 66 9.75 -3.20 -17.34
N THR A 67 10.50 -2.51 -18.19
CA THR A 67 11.65 -3.11 -18.86
C THR A 67 12.77 -3.42 -17.86
N SER A 68 13.74 -4.25 -18.26
CA SER A 68 14.88 -4.62 -17.40
C SER A 68 15.64 -3.38 -16.88
N ASP A 69 15.83 -2.38 -17.73
CA ASP A 69 16.55 -1.16 -17.39
C ASP A 69 15.74 -0.30 -16.41
N GLU A 70 14.46 -0.07 -16.68
CA GLU A 70 13.56 0.65 -15.78
C GLU A 70 13.46 -0.04 -14.41
N MET A 71 13.29 -1.36 -14.39
CA MET A 71 13.27 -2.14 -13.17
C MET A 71 14.56 -1.99 -12.36
N SER A 72 15.72 -1.97 -13.03
CA SER A 72 17.02 -1.77 -12.36
C SER A 72 17.12 -0.38 -11.72
N THR A 73 16.64 0.66 -12.42
CA THR A 73 16.65 2.04 -11.91
C THR A 73 15.66 2.20 -10.75
N MET A 74 14.46 1.63 -10.86
CA MET A 74 13.45 1.64 -9.80
C MET A 74 13.94 0.90 -8.55
N LYS A 75 14.54 -0.29 -8.71
CA LYS A 75 15.17 -1.03 -7.61
C LYS A 75 16.28 -0.21 -6.95
N ARG A 76 17.13 0.47 -7.73
CA ARG A 76 18.18 1.36 -7.20
C ARG A 76 17.58 2.54 -6.43
N MET A 77 16.54 3.18 -6.95
CA MET A 77 15.86 4.30 -6.29
C MET A 77 15.15 3.85 -4.99
N ARG A 78 14.44 2.72 -5.01
CA ARG A 78 13.80 2.13 -3.82
C ARG A 78 14.85 1.73 -2.78
N ARG A 79 15.95 1.10 -3.18
CA ARG A 79 17.06 0.78 -2.25
C ARG A 79 17.63 2.02 -1.58
N LYS A 80 17.84 3.10 -2.33
CA LYS A 80 18.31 4.38 -1.76
C LYS A 80 17.28 4.98 -0.78
N ARG A 81 15.98 4.91 -1.09
CA ARG A 81 14.91 5.34 -0.18
C ARG A 81 14.89 4.51 1.09
N LEU A 82 14.96 3.18 0.97
CA LEU A 82 14.95 2.26 2.12
C LEU A 82 16.13 2.53 3.07
N ILE A 83 17.33 2.73 2.53
CA ILE A 83 18.52 3.08 3.32
C ILE A 83 18.32 4.41 4.05
N LYS A 84 17.79 5.44 3.37
CA LYS A 84 17.51 6.72 4.01
C LYS A 84 16.49 6.59 5.15
N THR A 85 15.43 5.82 4.93
CA THR A 85 14.41 5.57 5.96
C THR A 85 15.01 4.80 7.14
N CYS A 86 15.77 3.72 6.87
CA CYS A 86 16.43 2.95 7.91
C CYS A 86 17.44 3.78 8.71
N ASN A 87 18.22 4.64 8.05
CA ASN A 87 19.14 5.54 8.73
C ASN A 87 18.39 6.54 9.63
N ARG A 88 17.26 7.10 9.17
CA ARG A 88 16.43 7.97 10.00
C ARG A 88 15.95 7.24 11.27
N TYR A 89 15.44 6.01 11.13
CA TYR A 89 15.05 5.19 12.27
C TYR A 89 16.23 4.95 13.24
N CYS A 90 17.42 4.64 12.73
CA CYS A 90 18.62 4.49 13.57
C CYS A 90 19.05 5.79 14.27
N GLU A 91 18.88 6.95 13.62
CA GLU A 91 19.17 8.26 14.22
C GLU A 91 18.16 8.58 15.34
N ASP A 92 16.87 8.28 15.14
CA ASP A 92 15.82 8.51 16.14
C ASP A 92 15.96 7.60 17.38
N ASP A 93 16.44 6.36 17.24
CA ASP A 93 16.71 5.42 18.35
C ASP A 93 17.93 5.81 19.21
N SER A 94 18.81 6.71 18.74
CA SER A 94 19.92 7.23 19.56
C SER A 94 19.49 8.24 20.63
N GLY A 95 18.20 8.61 20.67
CA GLY A 95 17.62 9.58 21.60
C GLY A 95 16.87 9.01 22.81
N LEU A 96 16.81 7.68 23.01
CA LEU A 96 15.98 7.09 24.08
C LEU A 96 16.69 6.03 24.94
N VAL A 97 17.94 6.24 25.36
CA VAL A 97 18.49 5.58 26.58
C VAL A 97 19.56 6.47 27.26
N LEU A 98 19.11 7.47 28.01
CA LEU A 98 19.87 8.04 29.15
C LEU A 98 18.89 8.20 30.32
N LEU A 99 18.28 7.08 30.69
CA LEU A 99 17.67 6.86 32.01
C LEU A 99 18.23 5.54 32.53
N ASP A 100 19.51 5.57 32.91
CA ASP A 100 20.10 4.62 33.84
C ASP A 100 21.19 5.37 34.62
N GLY A 101 20.95 5.56 35.93
CA GLY A 101 21.95 6.02 36.91
C GLY A 101 21.79 7.44 37.41
#